data_AF-A0A916GQG2-F1
#
_entry.id   AF-A0A916GQG2-F1
#
_cell.length_a   1.000
_cell.length_b   1.000
_cell.length_c   1.000
_cell.angle_alpha   90.00
_cell.angle_beta   90.00
_cell.angle_gamma   90.00
#
_symmetry.space_group_name_H-M   'P 1'
#
loop_
_entity.id
_entity.type
_entity.pdbx_description
1 polymer ?
#
loop_
_entity_poly.entity_id
_entity_poly.type
_entity_poly.pdbx_seq_one_letter_code
_entity_poly.pdbx_strand_id
1 'polypeptide(L)'
;MKFLPHKILLYHFYIFQLEEYDSARFIKAIIAKGLFPPADLRKKAKLTSKALLLIGLTLLQQILITLLLALLLYTVFNNLLVLILTSAIVIYIFIVLSFIFLIQAKDLLWPLDYFVKVRMINQAKKKLKILPNLKIIGITGSYGKTTMKETVYTFLNEEFKVVKTEGNNNTPLGIARTILNKVDDTTEIFIVEMGEYIKGDVKALCEIATPDISIISGINEAHLERYKTMENAISTKFEIVEYAKPNAFVLLNADDELTLDNYNKYITNHKSEWFTAKNNKLSEYSTTNYEFDQNG
;
A
#
# COMPACT_ATOMS: atom_id res chain seq x y z
N MET A 1 24.53 -25.68 0.57
CA MET A 1 23.92 -24.74 1.54
C MET A 1 22.77 -25.46 2.24
N LYS A 2 22.83 -25.69 3.56
CA LYS A 2 21.88 -26.58 4.25
C LYS A 2 20.45 -26.01 4.20
N PHE A 3 19.52 -26.74 3.58
CA PHE A 3 18.08 -26.47 3.55
C PHE A 3 17.45 -26.67 4.93
N LEU A 4 17.81 -25.79 5.86
CA LEU A 4 17.28 -25.82 7.22
C LEU A 4 15.78 -25.51 7.19
N PRO A 5 14.92 -26.30 7.86
CA PRO A 5 13.46 -26.16 7.74
C PRO A 5 12.95 -24.74 8.03
N HIS A 6 13.47 -24.06 9.05
CA HIS A 6 13.08 -22.69 9.37
C HIS A 6 13.41 -21.68 8.26
N LYS A 7 14.46 -21.91 7.45
CA LYS A 7 14.82 -21.02 6.34
C LYS A 7 13.81 -21.09 5.20
N ILE A 8 13.20 -22.26 4.99
CA ILE A 8 12.18 -22.47 3.95
C ILE A 8 10.91 -21.69 4.30
N LEU A 9 10.41 -21.83 5.54
CA LEU A 9 9.24 -21.09 6.00
C LEU A 9 9.46 -19.56 5.93
N LEU A 10 10.61 -19.08 6.41
CA LEU A 10 10.93 -17.65 6.36
C LEU A 10 11.09 -17.14 4.93
N TYR A 11 11.55 -17.98 4.01
CA TYR A 11 11.64 -17.64 2.59
C TYR A 11 10.26 -17.53 1.94
N HIS A 12 9.37 -18.50 2.16
CA HIS A 12 7.99 -18.40 1.70
C HIS A 12 7.28 -17.19 2.28
N PHE A 13 7.45 -16.95 3.58
CA PHE A 13 6.88 -15.76 4.24
C PHE A 13 7.45 -14.46 3.66
N TYR A 14 8.76 -14.41 3.36
CA TYR A 14 9.40 -13.27 2.70
C TYR A 14 8.77 -12.99 1.33
N ILE A 15 8.59 -14.01 0.49
CA ILE A 15 7.92 -13.84 -0.80
C ILE A 15 6.49 -13.38 -0.59
N PHE A 16 5.76 -13.97 0.36
CA PHE A 16 4.38 -13.57 0.63
C PHE A 16 4.25 -12.10 1.03
N GLN A 17 5.22 -11.60 1.80
CA GLN A 17 5.31 -10.20 2.17
C GLN A 17 5.63 -9.29 0.97
N LEU A 18 6.51 -9.71 0.05
CA LEU A 18 6.79 -8.95 -1.19
C LEU A 18 5.55 -8.82 -2.07
N GLU A 19 4.72 -9.86 -2.13
CA GLU A 19 3.47 -9.86 -2.90
C GLU A 19 2.29 -9.26 -2.12
N GLU A 20 2.58 -8.50 -1.05
CA GLU A 20 1.60 -7.79 -0.21
C GLU A 20 0.48 -8.69 0.36
N TYR A 21 0.81 -9.95 0.64
CA TYR A 21 -0.13 -10.96 1.12
C TYR A 21 -1.25 -11.33 0.13
N ASP A 22 -1.08 -11.03 -1.16
CA ASP A 22 -2.00 -11.48 -2.20
C ASP A 22 -1.75 -12.96 -2.54
N SER A 23 -2.75 -13.82 -2.32
CA SER A 23 -2.60 -15.26 -2.51
C SER A 23 -2.28 -15.66 -3.95
N ALA A 24 -2.85 -15.00 -4.95
CA ALA A 24 -2.66 -15.38 -6.35
C ALA A 24 -1.26 -14.99 -6.85
N ARG A 25 -0.82 -13.76 -6.55
CA ARG A 25 0.55 -13.30 -6.83
C ARG A 25 1.57 -14.12 -6.07
N PHE A 26 1.28 -14.47 -4.82
CA PHE A 26 2.16 -15.32 -4.01
C PHE A 26 2.36 -16.71 -4.63
N ILE A 27 1.30 -17.38 -5.06
CA ILE A 27 1.41 -18.68 -5.74
C ILE A 27 2.23 -18.55 -7.03
N LYS A 28 1.95 -17.54 -7.86
CA LYS A 28 2.74 -17.27 -9.08
C LYS A 28 4.22 -17.05 -8.77
N ALA A 29 4.53 -16.28 -7.73
CA ALA A 29 5.90 -16.00 -7.30
C ALA A 29 6.61 -17.25 -6.76
N ILE A 30 5.91 -18.13 -6.04
CA ILE A 30 6.45 -19.42 -5.58
C ILE A 30 6.76 -20.33 -6.78
N ILE A 31 5.86 -20.42 -7.76
CA ILE A 31 6.08 -21.21 -8.98
C ILE A 31 7.30 -20.69 -9.75
N ALA A 32 7.44 -19.36 -9.87
CA ALA A 32 8.54 -18.75 -10.61
C ALA A 32 9.90 -18.82 -9.88
N LYS A 33 9.92 -18.68 -8.55
CA LYS A 33 11.16 -18.60 -7.75
C LYS A 33 11.57 -19.94 -7.13
N GLY A 34 10.66 -20.92 -7.07
CA GLY A 34 10.85 -22.22 -6.43
C GLY A 34 10.48 -22.25 -4.95
N LEU A 35 10.46 -23.46 -4.39
CA LEU A 35 10.09 -23.73 -2.98
C LEU A 35 11.26 -23.56 -1.99
N PHE A 36 12.48 -23.34 -2.48
CA PHE A 36 13.66 -23.30 -1.64
C PHE A 36 14.38 -21.96 -1.79
N PRO A 37 14.92 -21.41 -0.69
CA PRO A 37 15.66 -20.15 -0.77
C PRO A 37 16.90 -20.31 -1.66
N PRO A 38 17.17 -19.35 -2.57
CA PRO A 38 18.38 -19.36 -3.37
C PRO A 38 19.60 -19.08 -2.48
N ALA A 39 20.78 -19.50 -2.95
CA ALA A 39 22.00 -19.44 -2.16
C ALA A 39 22.42 -18.01 -1.79
N ASP A 40 22.07 -17.06 -2.65
CA ASP A 40 22.45 -15.65 -2.61
C ASP A 40 21.36 -14.73 -2.04
N LEU A 41 20.31 -15.28 -1.40
CA LEU A 41 19.22 -14.48 -0.83
C LEU A 41 19.73 -13.47 0.21
N ARG A 42 19.85 -12.20 -0.18
CA ARG A 42 20.36 -11.13 0.70
C ARG A 42 19.30 -10.51 1.60
N LYS A 43 18.08 -10.34 1.09
CA LYS A 43 16.97 -9.70 1.82
C LYS A 43 16.18 -10.73 2.64
N LYS A 44 15.77 -10.33 3.85
CA LYS A 44 15.03 -11.17 4.80
C LYS A 44 13.64 -10.58 5.06
N ALA A 45 12.72 -11.44 5.51
CA ALA A 45 11.40 -11.00 5.95
C ALA A 45 11.47 -10.05 7.15
N LYS A 46 10.56 -9.08 7.20
CA LYS A 46 10.44 -8.14 8.33
C LYS A 46 9.50 -8.74 9.38
N LEU A 47 10.04 -9.04 10.56
CA LEU A 47 9.29 -9.65 11.67
C LEU A 47 8.48 -8.61 12.44
N THR A 48 7.31 -8.26 11.90
CA THR A 48 6.29 -7.44 12.58
C THR A 48 5.39 -8.30 13.48
N SER A 49 4.56 -7.70 14.35
CA SER A 49 3.61 -8.46 15.17
C SER A 49 2.65 -9.32 14.33
N LYS A 50 2.16 -8.79 13.19
CA LYS A 50 1.34 -9.55 12.23
C LYS A 50 2.13 -10.69 11.57
N ALA A 51 3.40 -10.46 11.23
CA ALA A 51 4.27 -11.49 10.68
C ALA A 51 4.45 -12.66 11.65
N LEU A 52 4.71 -12.35 12.92
CA LEU A 52 4.86 -13.35 13.97
C LEU A 52 3.56 -14.13 14.19
N LEU A 53 2.40 -13.45 14.14
CA LEU A 53 1.10 -14.11 14.25
C LEU A 53 0.83 -15.07 13.08
N LEU A 54 1.12 -14.66 11.84
CA LEU A 54 0.98 -15.50 10.65
C LEU A 54 1.90 -16.73 10.68
N ILE A 55 3.17 -16.53 11.03
CA ILE A 55 4.15 -17.62 11.17
C ILE A 55 3.73 -18.56 12.30
N GLY A 56 3.28 -18.01 13.44
CA GLY A 56 2.80 -18.78 14.58
C GLY A 56 1.59 -19.65 14.24
N LEU A 57 0.57 -19.08 13.58
CA LEU A 57 -0.60 -19.82 13.13
C LEU A 57 -0.25 -20.89 12.09
N THR A 58 0.69 -20.59 11.19
CA THR A 58 1.20 -21.56 10.20
C THR A 58 1.81 -22.76 10.91
N LEU A 59 2.72 -22.55 11.85
CA LEU A 59 3.35 -23.62 12.62
C LEU A 59 2.34 -24.40 13.47
N LEU A 60 1.37 -23.69 14.08
CA LEU A 60 0.32 -24.31 14.88
C LEU A 60 -0.55 -25.25 14.03
N GLN A 61 -0.98 -24.82 12.85
CA GLN A 61 -1.75 -25.66 11.91
C GLN A 61 -0.95 -26.90 11.52
N GLN A 62 0.33 -26.75 11.21
CA GLN A 62 1.21 -27.88 10.86
C GLN A 62 1.33 -28.89 12.00
N ILE A 63 1.52 -28.42 13.24
CA ILE A 63 1.62 -29.27 14.42
C ILE A 63 0.30 -30.00 14.68
N LEU A 64 -0.84 -29.30 14.64
CA LEU A 64 -2.15 -29.89 14.89
C LEU A 64 -2.51 -30.98 13.86
N ILE A 65 -2.27 -30.71 12.57
CA ILE A 65 -2.53 -31.69 11.51
C ILE A 65 -1.59 -32.88 11.63
N THR A 66 -0.31 -32.65 11.95
CA THR A 66 0.65 -33.74 12.19
C THR A 66 0.20 -34.60 13.36
N LEU A 67 -0.21 -33.99 14.48
CA LEU A 67 -0.66 -34.72 15.67
C LEU A 67 -1.93 -35.53 15.40
N LEU A 68 -2.87 -35.00 14.62
CA LEU A 68 -4.08 -35.72 14.21
C LEU A 68 -3.77 -36.91 13.29
N LEU A 69 -2.88 -36.74 12.31
CA LEU A 69 -2.40 -37.82 11.45
C LEU A 69 -1.63 -38.87 12.24
N ALA A 70 -0.78 -38.44 13.17
CA ALA A 70 -0.02 -39.30 14.05
C ALA A 70 -0.96 -40.16 14.90
N LEU A 71 -1.98 -39.56 15.52
CA LEU A 71 -2.98 -40.28 16.30
C LEU A 71 -3.71 -41.34 15.46
N LEU A 72 -4.11 -40.99 14.23
CA LEU A 72 -4.74 -41.92 13.28
C LEU A 72 -3.82 -43.08 12.88
N LEU A 73 -2.53 -42.81 12.66
CA LEU A 73 -1.57 -43.87 12.35
C LEU A 73 -1.31 -44.78 13.56
N TYR A 74 -1.29 -44.21 14.77
CA TYR A 74 -1.11 -44.99 15.99
C TYR A 74 -2.25 -45.97 16.22
N THR A 75 -3.50 -45.59 15.92
CA THR A 75 -4.64 -46.53 16.03
C THR A 75 -4.57 -47.68 15.03
N VAL A 76 -3.91 -47.49 13.88
CA VAL A 76 -3.78 -48.53 12.83
C VAL A 76 -2.58 -49.45 13.08
N PHE A 77 -1.42 -48.88 13.41
CA PHE A 77 -0.16 -49.63 13.47
C PHE A 77 0.28 -50.02 14.89
N ASN A 78 -0.24 -49.33 15.93
CA ASN A 78 0.11 -49.51 17.34
C ASN A 78 1.64 -49.54 17.60
N ASN A 79 2.42 -48.77 16.83
CA ASN A 79 3.88 -48.77 16.89
C ASN A 79 4.42 -47.34 17.04
N LEU A 80 5.09 -47.08 18.17
CA LEU A 80 5.62 -45.76 18.51
C LEU A 80 6.78 -45.31 17.61
N LEU A 81 7.62 -46.23 17.13
CA LEU A 81 8.74 -45.88 16.27
C LEU A 81 8.26 -45.44 14.88
N VAL A 82 7.27 -46.15 14.33
CA VAL A 82 6.61 -45.75 13.07
C VAL A 82 6.02 -44.36 13.22
N LEU A 83 5.31 -44.10 14.32
CA LEU A 83 4.71 -42.80 14.63
C LEU A 83 5.71 -41.64 14.59
N ILE A 84 6.86 -41.79 15.25
CA ILE A 84 7.88 -40.74 15.34
C ILE A 84 8.48 -40.47 13.95
N LEU A 85 8.83 -41.53 13.21
CA LEU A 85 9.41 -41.40 11.88
C LEU A 85 8.44 -40.76 10.88
N THR A 86 7.18 -41.22 10.85
CA THR A 86 6.17 -40.64 9.96
C THR A 86 5.87 -39.19 10.31
N SER A 87 5.80 -38.85 11.59
CA SER A 87 5.57 -37.47 12.03
C SER A 87 6.72 -36.53 11.62
N ALA A 88 7.97 -36.99 11.76
CA ALA A 88 9.14 -36.21 11.33
C ALA A 88 9.14 -35.94 9.82
N ILE A 89 8.79 -36.95 9.02
CA ILE A 89 8.67 -36.83 7.56
C ILE A 89 7.53 -35.86 7.20
N VAL A 90 6.36 -36.00 7.83
CA VAL A 90 5.19 -35.13 7.59
C VAL A 90 5.50 -33.67 7.93
N ILE A 91 6.15 -33.41 9.06
CA ILE A 91 6.57 -32.05 9.45
C ILE A 91 7.50 -31.45 8.38
N TYR A 92 8.49 -32.23 7.91
CA TYR A 92 9.39 -31.74 6.87
C TYR A 92 8.63 -31.41 5.57
N ILE A 93 7.73 -32.28 5.12
CA ILE A 93 6.89 -32.04 3.95
C ILE A 93 6.03 -30.78 4.15
N PHE A 94 5.42 -30.59 5.31
CA PHE A 94 4.61 -29.40 5.60
C PHE A 94 5.43 -28.12 5.62
N ILE A 95 6.69 -28.17 6.06
CA ILE A 95 7.58 -27.01 5.99
C ILE A 95 7.92 -26.69 4.54
N VAL A 96 8.19 -27.70 3.69
CA VAL A 96 8.37 -27.50 2.24
C VAL A 96 7.10 -26.94 1.59
N LEU A 97 5.92 -27.35 2.07
CA LEU A 97 4.62 -26.85 1.59
C LEU A 97 4.07 -25.67 2.40
N SER A 98 4.91 -24.97 3.16
CA SER A 98 4.45 -23.93 4.09
C SER A 98 3.74 -22.74 3.44
N PHE A 99 3.90 -22.53 2.13
CA PHE A 99 3.15 -21.51 1.39
C PHE A 99 1.63 -21.74 1.43
N ILE A 100 1.16 -22.99 1.45
CA ILE A 100 -0.27 -23.32 1.54
C ILE A 100 -0.82 -22.90 2.92
N PHE A 101 -0.11 -23.28 3.98
CA PHE A 101 -0.47 -22.96 5.36
C PHE A 101 -0.41 -21.44 5.63
N LEU A 102 0.52 -20.72 5.00
CA LEU A 102 0.57 -19.26 5.08
C LEU A 102 -0.69 -18.60 4.49
N ILE A 103 -1.19 -19.12 3.37
CA ILE A 103 -2.45 -18.64 2.78
C ILE A 103 -3.62 -18.93 3.73
N GLN A 104 -3.72 -20.15 4.26
CA GLN A 104 -4.76 -20.53 5.22
C GLN A 104 -4.70 -19.68 6.49
N ALA A 105 -3.51 -19.44 7.04
CA ALA A 105 -3.31 -18.57 8.20
C ALA A 105 -3.76 -17.13 7.92
N LYS A 106 -3.49 -16.61 6.73
CA LYS A 106 -4.01 -15.28 6.30
C LYS A 106 -5.53 -15.30 6.20
N ASP A 107 -6.12 -16.30 5.57
CA ASP A 107 -7.58 -16.40 5.39
C ASP A 107 -8.30 -16.51 6.74
N LEU A 108 -7.73 -17.26 7.68
CA LEU A 108 -8.22 -17.35 9.05
C LEU A 108 -8.14 -16.01 9.80
N LEU A 109 -7.07 -15.24 9.61
CA LEU A 109 -6.90 -13.91 10.21
C LEU A 109 -7.70 -12.81 9.52
N TRP A 110 -8.15 -13.02 8.27
CA TRP A 110 -8.75 -11.99 7.45
C TRP A 110 -9.92 -11.25 8.11
N PRO A 111 -10.87 -11.91 8.82
CA PRO A 111 -11.97 -11.21 9.49
C PRO A 111 -11.46 -10.23 10.56
N LEU A 112 -10.46 -10.63 11.35
CA LEU A 112 -9.86 -9.80 12.39
C LEU A 112 -9.06 -8.65 11.78
N ASP A 113 -8.24 -8.95 10.76
CA ASP A 113 -7.46 -7.94 10.03
C ASP A 113 -8.38 -6.88 9.39
N TYR A 114 -9.50 -7.32 8.79
CA TYR A 114 -10.51 -6.44 8.22
C TYR A 114 -11.15 -5.56 9.31
N PHE A 115 -11.56 -6.16 10.44
CA PHE A 115 -12.16 -5.42 11.55
C PHE A 115 -11.21 -4.36 12.11
N VAL A 116 -9.94 -4.71 12.33
CA VAL A 116 -8.90 -3.78 12.80
C VAL A 116 -8.72 -2.64 11.79
N LYS A 117 -8.62 -2.96 10.49
CA LYS A 117 -8.49 -1.96 9.42
C LYS A 117 -9.66 -0.98 9.43
N VAL A 118 -10.90 -1.48 9.44
CA VAL A 118 -12.11 -0.66 9.44
C VAL A 118 -12.18 0.21 10.70
N ARG A 119 -11.88 -0.36 11.88
CA ARG A 119 -11.86 0.40 13.14
C ARG A 119 -10.85 1.54 13.09
N MET A 120 -9.63 1.28 12.66
CA MET A 120 -8.58 2.32 12.54
C MET A 120 -8.97 3.43 11.57
N ILE A 121 -9.49 3.06 10.40
CA ILE A 121 -9.97 4.03 9.41
C ILE A 121 -11.09 4.89 9.99
N ASN A 122 -12.08 4.29 10.66
CA ASN A 122 -13.19 5.02 11.25
C ASN A 122 -12.74 5.94 12.39
N GLN A 123 -11.76 5.54 13.20
CA GLN A 123 -11.16 6.40 14.22
C GLN A 123 -10.44 7.60 13.58
N ALA A 124 -9.67 7.38 12.52
CA ALA A 124 -9.02 8.45 11.78
C ALA A 124 -10.03 9.44 11.18
N LYS A 125 -11.08 8.95 10.52
CA LYS A 125 -12.18 9.79 9.99
C LYS A 125 -12.83 10.63 11.10
N LYS A 126 -13.14 10.02 12.25
CA LYS A 126 -13.72 10.74 13.41
C LYS A 126 -12.78 11.83 13.93
N LYS A 127 -11.47 11.55 14.00
CA LYS A 127 -10.46 12.50 14.45
C LYS A 127 -10.37 13.72 13.52
N LEU A 128 -10.37 13.53 12.20
CA LEU A 128 -10.37 14.66 11.26
C LEU A 128 -11.65 15.50 11.34
N LYS A 129 -12.81 14.88 11.57
CA LYS A 129 -14.10 15.60 11.67
C LYS A 129 -14.16 16.59 12.83
N ILE A 130 -13.42 16.38 13.91
CA ILE A 130 -13.39 17.28 15.07
C ILE A 130 -12.33 18.39 14.95
N LEU A 131 -11.60 18.45 13.83
CA LEU A 131 -10.58 19.45 13.52
C LEU A 131 -11.06 20.37 12.38
N PRO A 132 -11.98 21.31 12.63
CA PRO A 132 -12.64 22.07 11.57
C PRO A 132 -11.71 23.01 10.79
N ASN A 133 -10.61 23.44 11.43
CA ASN A 133 -9.64 24.36 10.82
C ASN A 133 -8.54 23.64 10.01
N LEU A 134 -8.45 22.32 10.11
CA LEU A 134 -7.45 21.53 9.41
C LEU A 134 -7.72 21.57 7.90
N LYS A 135 -6.70 21.97 7.13
CA LYS A 135 -6.70 21.89 5.67
C LYS A 135 -6.03 20.62 5.19
N ILE A 136 -6.70 19.90 4.29
CA ILE A 136 -6.18 18.65 3.73
C ILE A 136 -5.73 18.89 2.28
N ILE A 137 -4.47 18.57 1.98
CA ILE A 137 -3.91 18.61 0.63
C ILE A 137 -3.74 17.17 0.15
N GLY A 138 -4.54 16.76 -0.83
CA GLY A 138 -4.41 15.48 -1.51
C GLY A 138 -3.52 15.59 -2.74
N ILE A 139 -2.59 14.65 -2.91
CA ILE A 139 -1.67 14.61 -4.07
C ILE A 139 -1.76 13.23 -4.73
N THR A 140 -2.10 13.18 -6.02
CA THR A 140 -2.09 11.95 -6.83
C THR A 140 -1.39 12.18 -8.18
N GLY A 141 -1.17 11.12 -8.94
CA GLY A 141 -0.50 11.17 -10.23
C GLY A 141 0.38 9.94 -10.47
N SER A 142 0.60 9.57 -11.73
CA SER A 142 1.42 8.40 -12.04
C SER A 142 2.88 8.55 -11.60
N TYR A 143 3.38 9.79 -11.56
CA TYR A 143 4.74 10.13 -11.20
C TYR A 143 4.79 11.46 -10.44
N GLY A 144 5.91 11.76 -9.79
CA GLY A 144 6.13 13.05 -9.11
C GLY A 144 5.37 13.24 -7.80
N LYS A 145 4.50 12.31 -7.38
CA LYS A 145 3.70 12.43 -6.15
C LYS A 145 4.53 12.71 -4.90
N THR A 146 5.55 11.88 -4.65
CA THR A 146 6.40 11.99 -3.46
C THR A 146 7.23 13.28 -3.51
N THR A 147 7.82 13.61 -4.66
CA THR A 147 8.54 14.87 -4.85
C THR A 147 7.63 16.07 -4.57
N MET A 148 6.43 16.09 -5.16
CA MET A 148 5.46 17.18 -4.95
C MET A 148 5.06 17.30 -3.48
N LYS A 149 4.80 16.19 -2.79
CA LYS A 149 4.53 16.18 -1.33
C LYS A 149 5.68 16.80 -0.54
N GLU A 150 6.92 16.39 -0.81
CA GLU A 150 8.08 16.91 -0.09
C GLU A 150 8.30 18.39 -0.39
N THR A 151 8.16 18.83 -1.64
CA THR A 151 8.26 20.25 -2.03
C THR A 151 7.20 21.10 -1.34
N VAL A 152 5.91 20.71 -1.44
CA VAL A 152 4.79 21.43 -0.80
C VAL A 152 4.98 21.47 0.72
N TYR A 153 5.41 20.37 1.33
CA TYR A 153 5.70 20.34 2.76
C TYR A 153 6.82 21.31 3.15
N THR A 154 7.93 21.32 2.41
CA THR A 154 9.08 22.19 2.72
C THR A 154 8.66 23.66 2.78
N PHE A 155 7.89 24.14 1.79
CA PHE A 155 7.44 25.52 1.78
C PHE A 155 6.39 25.82 2.86
N LEU A 156 5.36 24.97 3.01
CA LEU A 156 4.29 25.26 3.97
C LEU A 156 4.73 25.11 5.43
N ASN A 157 5.72 24.26 5.70
CA ASN A 157 6.23 24.05 7.06
C ASN A 157 7.10 25.21 7.57
N GLU A 158 7.35 26.24 6.76
CA GLU A 158 7.97 27.49 7.21
C GLU A 158 7.01 28.36 8.03
N GLU A 159 5.71 28.33 7.70
CA GLU A 159 4.70 29.20 8.32
C GLU A 159 3.62 28.46 9.09
N PHE A 160 3.31 27.22 8.72
CA PHE A 160 2.21 26.43 9.31
C PHE A 160 2.71 25.20 10.05
N LYS A 161 1.91 24.70 11.00
CA LYS A 161 2.11 23.35 11.55
C LYS A 161 1.59 22.30 10.58
N VAL A 162 2.51 21.69 9.83
CA VAL A 162 2.19 20.73 8.76
C VAL A 162 2.49 19.29 9.20
N VAL A 163 1.56 18.37 8.92
CA VAL A 163 1.79 16.92 8.98
C VAL A 163 1.70 16.36 7.57
N LYS A 164 2.55 15.38 7.22
CA LYS A 164 2.47 14.66 5.95
C LYS A 164 2.55 13.15 6.10
N THR A 165 2.08 12.40 5.10
CA THR A 165 2.32 10.96 5.02
C THR A 165 3.82 10.66 4.80
N GLU A 166 4.42 9.83 5.66
CA GLU A 166 5.84 9.47 5.56
C GLU A 166 6.12 8.38 4.53
N GLY A 167 7.22 8.53 3.79
CA GLY A 167 7.64 7.57 2.77
C GLY A 167 6.49 7.25 1.80
N ASN A 168 6.28 5.96 1.53
CA ASN A 168 5.22 5.47 0.65
C ASN A 168 3.96 5.04 1.45
N ASN A 169 3.63 5.71 2.56
CA ASN A 169 2.40 5.44 3.32
C ASN A 169 1.17 6.06 2.62
N ASN A 170 0.90 5.58 1.41
CA ASN A 170 -0.16 6.05 0.52
C ASN A 170 -1.37 5.10 0.45
N THR A 171 -1.46 4.17 1.42
CA THR A 171 -2.55 3.20 1.57
C THR A 171 -3.57 3.67 2.61
N PRO A 172 -4.82 3.15 2.61
CA PRO A 172 -5.84 3.53 3.60
C PRO A 172 -5.37 3.40 5.06
N LEU A 173 -4.65 2.32 5.36
CA LEU A 173 -4.15 2.07 6.72
C LEU A 173 -2.93 2.95 7.05
N GLY A 174 -2.08 3.23 6.08
CA GLY A 174 -0.96 4.16 6.23
C GLY A 174 -1.44 5.57 6.58
N ILE A 175 -2.41 6.08 5.82
CA ILE A 175 -3.04 7.39 6.07
C ILE A 175 -3.72 7.40 7.44
N ALA A 176 -4.55 6.41 7.75
CA ALA A 176 -5.24 6.33 9.03
C ALA A 176 -4.25 6.32 10.22
N ARG A 177 -3.13 5.60 10.10
CA ARG A 177 -2.08 5.58 11.13
C ARG A 177 -1.41 6.94 11.29
N THR A 178 -1.09 7.64 10.21
CA THR A 178 -0.52 9.00 10.27
C THR A 178 -1.48 9.96 10.98
N ILE A 179 -2.77 9.94 10.61
CA ILE A 179 -3.81 10.76 11.26
C ILE A 179 -3.87 10.48 12.76
N LEU A 180 -3.95 9.20 13.15
CA LEU A 180 -4.10 8.82 14.55
C LEU A 180 -2.88 9.18 15.39
N ASN A 181 -1.67 9.03 14.84
CA ASN A 181 -0.44 9.17 15.60
C ASN A 181 0.19 10.57 15.55
N LYS A 182 -0.06 11.36 14.50
CA LYS A 182 0.69 12.60 14.24
C LYS A 182 -0.17 13.85 14.09
N VAL A 183 -1.39 13.73 13.56
CA VAL A 183 -2.29 14.89 13.45
C VAL A 183 -2.85 15.19 14.84
N ASP A 184 -2.81 16.44 15.26
CA ASP A 184 -3.34 16.93 16.53
C ASP A 184 -4.17 18.21 16.33
N ASP A 185 -4.68 18.79 17.41
CA ASP A 185 -5.49 20.01 17.43
C ASP A 185 -4.74 21.27 16.99
N THR A 186 -3.41 21.25 17.08
CA THR A 186 -2.54 22.33 16.60
C THR A 186 -2.11 22.15 15.14
N THR A 187 -2.44 21.02 14.51
CA THR A 187 -2.10 20.77 13.11
C THR A 187 -3.00 21.59 12.20
N GLU A 188 -2.39 22.41 11.35
CA GLU A 188 -3.10 23.33 10.45
C GLU A 188 -3.26 22.73 9.05
N ILE A 189 -2.25 21.98 8.59
CA ILE A 189 -2.24 21.39 7.25
C ILE A 189 -1.86 19.91 7.34
N PHE A 190 -2.63 19.06 6.66
CA PHE A 190 -2.33 17.65 6.46
C PHE A 190 -2.15 17.31 4.98
N ILE A 191 -0.93 16.95 4.59
CA ILE A 191 -0.57 16.59 3.21
C ILE A 191 -0.60 15.07 3.06
N VAL A 192 -1.36 14.59 2.09
CA VAL A 192 -1.62 13.18 1.84
C VAL A 192 -1.24 12.80 0.42
N GLU A 193 -0.21 11.97 0.30
CA GLU A 193 0.04 11.23 -0.94
C GLU A 193 -1.00 10.13 -1.11
N MET A 194 -1.79 10.21 -2.18
CA MET A 194 -2.87 9.29 -2.50
C MET A 194 -2.44 8.36 -3.64
N GLY A 195 -2.08 7.13 -3.27
CA GLY A 195 -1.55 6.11 -4.17
C GLY A 195 -2.65 5.28 -4.82
N GLU A 196 -2.45 4.95 -6.08
CA GLU A 196 -3.46 4.38 -6.96
C GLU A 196 -2.94 3.22 -7.82
N TYR A 197 -3.70 2.13 -7.90
CA TYR A 197 -3.42 1.00 -8.80
C TYR A 197 -4.61 0.57 -9.63
N ILE A 198 -5.82 0.73 -9.10
CA ILE A 198 -7.09 0.43 -9.77
C ILE A 198 -8.12 1.53 -9.49
N LYS A 199 -9.14 1.58 -10.34
CA LYS A 199 -10.28 2.49 -10.14
C LYS A 199 -10.93 2.27 -8.78
N GLY A 200 -11.23 3.36 -8.08
CA GLY A 200 -11.77 3.39 -6.73
C GLY A 200 -10.73 3.53 -5.62
N ASP A 201 -9.44 3.37 -5.92
CA ASP A 201 -8.38 3.50 -4.91
C ASP A 201 -8.30 4.93 -4.38
N VAL A 202 -8.23 5.93 -5.27
CA VAL A 202 -8.10 7.35 -4.88
C VAL A 202 -9.36 7.79 -4.14
N LYS A 203 -10.55 7.44 -4.65
CA LYS A 203 -11.82 7.62 -3.95
C LYS A 203 -11.75 7.12 -2.50
N ALA A 204 -11.28 5.89 -2.28
CA ALA A 204 -11.21 5.31 -0.93
C ALA A 204 -10.28 6.10 0.00
N LEU A 205 -9.23 6.75 -0.54
CA LEU A 205 -8.34 7.61 0.24
C LEU A 205 -8.98 8.98 0.52
N CYS A 206 -9.66 9.58 -0.47
CA CYS A 206 -10.43 10.83 -0.30
C CYS A 206 -11.56 10.67 0.73
N GLU A 207 -12.20 9.50 0.80
CA GLU A 207 -13.21 9.21 1.82
C GLU A 207 -12.62 9.16 3.25
N ILE A 208 -11.31 8.97 3.39
CA ILE A 208 -10.60 9.01 4.68
C ILE A 208 -10.17 10.44 5.01
N ALA A 209 -9.51 11.10 4.06
CA ALA A 209 -8.98 12.44 4.18
C ALA A 209 -9.45 13.27 2.98
N THR A 210 -10.63 13.86 3.11
CA THR A 210 -11.30 14.58 2.01
C THR A 210 -10.57 15.89 1.70
N PRO A 211 -9.97 16.04 0.50
CA PRO A 211 -9.13 17.19 0.19
C PRO A 211 -9.88 18.53 0.19
N ASP A 212 -9.24 19.55 0.77
CA ASP A 212 -9.52 20.97 0.51
C ASP A 212 -8.75 21.45 -0.72
N ILE A 213 -7.60 20.85 -0.99
CA ILE A 213 -6.75 21.11 -2.16
C ILE A 213 -6.38 19.78 -2.79
N SER A 214 -6.65 19.63 -4.08
CA SER A 214 -6.34 18.43 -4.85
C SER A 214 -5.26 18.74 -5.90
N ILE A 215 -4.16 17.99 -5.88
CA ILE A 215 -3.03 18.17 -6.80
C ILE A 215 -2.90 16.91 -7.68
N ILE A 216 -2.88 17.10 -9.00
CA ILE A 216 -2.55 16.05 -9.96
C ILE A 216 -1.15 16.35 -10.52
N SER A 217 -0.16 15.56 -10.14
CA SER A 217 1.24 15.78 -10.51
C SER A 217 1.58 15.37 -11.94
N GLY A 218 0.82 14.45 -12.53
CA GLY A 218 0.97 13.99 -13.92
C GLY A 218 0.36 12.62 -14.15
N ILE A 219 0.08 12.27 -15.41
CA ILE A 219 -0.61 11.04 -15.81
C ILE A 219 0.22 10.35 -16.90
N ASN A 220 0.47 9.06 -16.75
CA ASN A 220 1.10 8.27 -17.80
C ASN A 220 0.50 6.85 -17.84
N GLU A 221 1.02 6.03 -18.75
CA GLU A 221 0.68 4.63 -18.96
C GLU A 221 1.17 3.65 -17.87
N ALA A 222 1.68 4.14 -16.73
CA ALA A 222 2.10 3.29 -15.63
C ALA A 222 0.94 2.41 -15.13
N HIS A 223 1.29 1.17 -14.79
CA HIS A 223 0.35 0.18 -14.25
C HIS A 223 -0.85 -0.13 -15.17
N LEU A 224 -0.73 0.05 -16.49
CA LEU A 224 -1.78 -0.33 -17.45
C LEU A 224 -2.26 -1.77 -17.29
N GLU A 225 -1.39 -2.72 -16.93
CA GLU A 225 -1.78 -4.10 -16.59
C GLU A 225 -2.86 -4.18 -15.50
N ARG A 226 -2.84 -3.25 -14.54
CA ARG A 226 -3.81 -3.15 -13.44
C ARG A 226 -5.04 -2.34 -13.83
N TYR A 227 -4.83 -1.23 -14.55
CA TYR A 227 -5.92 -0.37 -15.03
C TYR A 227 -6.74 -0.97 -16.17
N LYS A 228 -6.19 -1.94 -16.90
CA LYS A 228 -6.72 -2.54 -18.14
C LYS A 228 -6.81 -1.57 -19.33
N THR A 229 -7.16 -0.31 -19.10
CA THR A 229 -7.28 0.74 -20.13
C THR A 229 -6.70 2.07 -19.67
N MET A 230 -6.29 2.92 -20.62
CA MET A 230 -5.80 4.26 -20.32
C MET A 230 -6.90 5.15 -19.72
N GLU A 231 -8.15 5.00 -20.18
CA GLU A 231 -9.30 5.73 -19.63
C GLU A 231 -9.52 5.42 -18.14
N ASN A 232 -9.30 4.17 -17.71
CA ASN A 232 -9.35 3.83 -16.30
C ASN A 232 -8.22 4.50 -15.52
N ALA A 233 -7.00 4.56 -16.07
CA ALA A 233 -5.87 5.23 -15.43
C ALA A 233 -6.10 6.75 -15.27
N ILE A 234 -6.74 7.39 -16.26
CA ILE A 234 -7.14 8.81 -16.23
C ILE A 234 -8.24 9.02 -15.20
N SER A 235 -9.37 8.32 -15.33
CA SER A 235 -10.52 8.49 -14.45
C SER A 235 -10.19 8.23 -12.98
N THR A 236 -9.33 7.24 -12.68
CA THR A 236 -8.89 6.96 -11.31
C THR A 236 -8.17 8.16 -10.68
N LYS A 237 -7.33 8.87 -11.44
CA LYS A 237 -6.62 10.04 -10.89
C LYS A 237 -7.56 11.22 -10.66
N PHE A 238 -8.52 11.42 -11.56
CA PHE A 238 -9.53 12.45 -11.41
C PHE A 238 -10.55 12.17 -10.28
N GLU A 239 -10.57 10.97 -9.69
CA GLU A 239 -11.32 10.73 -8.45
C GLU A 239 -10.89 11.69 -7.33
N ILE A 240 -9.64 12.19 -7.33
CA ILE A 240 -9.19 13.17 -6.33
C ILE A 240 -9.95 14.49 -6.42
N VAL A 241 -10.48 14.81 -7.61
CA VAL A 241 -11.32 15.99 -7.84
C VAL A 241 -12.77 15.64 -7.54
N GLU A 242 -13.27 14.52 -8.08
CA GLU A 242 -14.66 14.07 -7.88
C GLU A 242 -15.04 13.90 -6.40
N TYR A 243 -14.10 13.41 -5.59
CA TYR A 243 -14.29 13.15 -4.15
C TYR A 243 -13.63 14.21 -3.25
N ALA A 244 -13.27 15.37 -3.81
CA ALA A 244 -12.84 16.52 -3.03
C ALA A 244 -14.02 17.20 -2.31
N LYS A 245 -13.73 18.14 -1.41
CA LYS A 245 -14.77 19.02 -0.85
C LYS A 245 -15.42 19.86 -1.97
N PRO A 246 -16.70 20.26 -1.87
CA PRO A 246 -17.39 21.03 -2.92
C PRO A 246 -16.66 22.29 -3.41
N ASN A 247 -15.96 23.00 -2.51
CA ASN A 247 -15.19 24.21 -2.83
C ASN A 247 -13.68 23.95 -2.84
N ALA A 248 -13.26 22.69 -3.05
CA ALA A 248 -11.85 22.36 -3.11
C ALA A 248 -11.18 23.08 -4.27
N PHE A 249 -9.94 23.49 -4.04
CA PHE A 249 -9.06 24.05 -5.06
C PHE A 249 -8.31 22.93 -5.77
N VAL A 250 -8.17 23.02 -7.09
CA VAL A 250 -7.52 21.99 -7.89
C VAL A 250 -6.28 22.57 -8.56
N LEU A 251 -5.14 21.88 -8.42
CA LEU A 251 -3.88 22.25 -9.05
C LEU A 251 -3.44 21.15 -10.02
N LEU A 252 -3.16 21.54 -11.26
CA LEU A 252 -2.94 20.61 -12.37
C LEU A 252 -1.62 20.88 -13.08
N ASN A 253 -0.98 19.82 -13.57
CA ASN A 253 0.22 19.93 -14.38
C ASN A 253 -0.15 20.27 -15.83
N ALA A 254 0.23 21.46 -16.31
CA ALA A 254 0.00 21.90 -17.69
C ALA A 254 1.02 21.33 -18.70
N ASP A 255 2.03 20.59 -18.25
CA ASP A 255 2.97 19.88 -19.13
C ASP A 255 2.50 18.46 -19.46
N ASP A 256 1.40 18.02 -18.84
CA ASP A 256 0.84 16.68 -19.01
C ASP A 256 -0.34 16.70 -19.98
N GLU A 257 -0.12 16.22 -21.21
CA GLU A 257 -1.13 16.20 -22.28
C GLU A 257 -2.41 15.45 -21.86
N LEU A 258 -2.27 14.34 -21.13
CA LEU A 258 -3.41 13.55 -20.68
C LEU A 258 -4.28 14.30 -19.68
N THR A 259 -3.69 15.11 -18.80
CA THR A 259 -4.42 16.02 -17.91
C THR A 259 -5.10 17.13 -18.71
N LEU A 260 -4.38 17.76 -19.66
CA LEU A 260 -4.90 18.82 -20.53
C LEU A 260 -6.08 18.36 -21.41
N ASP A 261 -6.03 17.15 -21.95
CA ASP A 261 -7.08 16.65 -22.83
C ASP A 261 -8.36 16.26 -22.06
N ASN A 262 -8.23 16.01 -20.75
CA ASN A 262 -9.31 15.44 -19.96
C ASN A 262 -9.86 16.36 -18.87
N TYR A 263 -9.20 17.47 -18.50
CA TYR A 263 -9.64 18.28 -17.35
C TYR A 263 -11.09 18.78 -17.49
N ASN A 264 -11.51 19.22 -18.68
CA ASN A 264 -12.87 19.71 -18.93
C ASN A 264 -13.96 18.65 -18.65
N LYS A 265 -13.61 17.36 -18.74
CA LYS A 265 -14.53 16.25 -18.43
C LYS A 265 -14.77 16.12 -16.92
N TYR A 266 -13.79 16.45 -16.09
CA TYR A 266 -13.79 16.16 -14.65
C TYR A 266 -13.87 17.39 -13.75
N ILE A 267 -13.41 18.55 -14.23
CA ILE A 267 -13.33 19.79 -13.47
C ILE A 267 -14.43 20.72 -13.96
N THR A 268 -15.60 20.62 -13.34
CA THR A 268 -16.78 21.39 -13.73
C THR A 268 -17.11 22.51 -12.75
N ASN A 269 -16.92 22.28 -11.46
CA ASN A 269 -17.38 23.18 -10.39
C ASN A 269 -16.28 23.63 -9.42
N HIS A 270 -15.04 23.21 -9.65
CA HIS A 270 -13.92 23.57 -8.79
C HIS A 270 -13.12 24.73 -9.38
N LYS A 271 -12.62 25.62 -8.51
CA LYS A 271 -11.57 26.56 -8.92
C LYS A 271 -10.32 25.75 -9.22
N SER A 272 -9.81 25.86 -10.44
CA SER A 272 -8.58 25.17 -10.85
C SER A 272 -7.52 26.15 -11.35
N GLU A 273 -6.28 25.91 -10.96
CA GLU A 273 -5.10 26.57 -11.52
C GLU A 273 -4.10 25.52 -12.02
N TRP A 274 -3.11 26.00 -12.77
CA TRP A 274 -2.14 25.16 -13.46
C TRP A 274 -0.73 25.54 -13.05
N PHE A 275 0.18 24.56 -13.11
CA PHE A 275 1.62 24.77 -13.01
C PHE A 275 2.32 24.15 -14.22
N THR A 276 3.48 24.69 -14.60
CA THR A 276 4.23 24.25 -15.78
C THR A 276 5.72 24.57 -15.59
N ALA A 277 6.57 23.69 -16.07
CA ALA A 277 8.00 23.94 -16.26
C ALA A 277 8.29 24.67 -17.59
N LYS A 278 7.32 24.73 -18.50
CA LYS A 278 7.40 25.36 -19.83
C LYS A 278 6.68 26.70 -19.84
N ASN A 279 6.95 27.54 -20.84
CA ASN A 279 6.19 28.78 -21.01
C ASN A 279 4.80 28.47 -21.61
N ASN A 280 3.83 28.12 -20.77
CA ASN A 280 2.46 27.74 -21.18
C ASN A 280 1.45 28.82 -20.76
N LYS A 281 0.62 29.28 -21.72
CA LYS A 281 -0.40 30.33 -21.52
C LYS A 281 -1.50 29.98 -20.52
N LEU A 282 -1.63 28.70 -20.14
CA LEU A 282 -2.62 28.22 -19.18
C LEU A 282 -2.18 28.37 -17.71
N SER A 283 -0.91 28.65 -17.46
CA SER A 283 -0.35 28.66 -16.11
C SER A 283 -0.12 30.08 -15.58
N GLU A 284 -0.63 30.35 -14.37
CA GLU A 284 -0.24 31.55 -13.60
C GLU A 284 1.14 31.38 -12.95
N TYR A 285 1.63 30.13 -12.82
CA TYR A 285 2.92 29.79 -12.24
C TYR A 285 3.82 29.13 -13.28
N SER A 286 4.78 29.89 -13.84
CA SER A 286 5.77 29.41 -14.79
C SER A 286 7.18 29.66 -14.27
N THR A 287 8.08 28.69 -14.42
CA THR A 287 9.52 28.92 -14.20
C THR A 287 10.18 29.52 -15.43
N THR A 288 10.93 30.60 -15.25
CA THR A 288 11.81 31.19 -16.26
C THR A 288 13.26 31.15 -15.76
N ASN A 289 14.22 30.87 -16.63
CA ASN A 289 15.67 30.84 -16.33
C ASN A 289 16.09 29.80 -15.27
N TYR A 290 16.06 28.52 -15.62
CA TYR A 290 16.75 27.49 -14.84
C TYR A 290 18.12 27.19 -15.45
N GLU A 291 19.15 27.19 -14.61
CA GLU A 291 20.46 26.62 -14.92
C GLU A 291 20.59 25.32 -14.15
N PHE A 292 20.84 24.22 -14.85
CA PHE A 292 21.22 22.98 -14.20
C PHE A 292 22.68 23.11 -13.76
N ASP A 293 22.98 22.73 -12.52
CA ASP A 293 24.37 22.57 -12.14
C ASP A 293 24.98 21.37 -12.87
N GLN A 294 26.30 21.18 -12.79
CA GLN A 294 26.99 20.10 -13.52
C GLN A 294 26.53 18.69 -13.10
N ASN A 295 25.74 18.55 -12.05
CA ASN A 295 25.25 17.30 -11.50
C ASN A 295 23.75 17.05 -11.76
N GLY A 296 23.06 17.99 -12.42
CA GLY A 296 21.63 17.86 -12.78
C GLY A 296 20.70 18.31 -11.67
#